data_AF-A0A9D3YLL5-F1
#
_entry.id   AF-A0A9D3YLL5-F1
#
_cell.length_a   1.000
_cell.length_b   1.000
_cell.length_c   1.000
_cell.angle_alpha   90.00
_cell.angle_beta   90.00
_cell.angle_gamma   90.00
#
_symmetry.space_group_name_H-M   'P 1'
#
loop_
_entity.id
_entity.type
_entity.pdbx_description
1 polymer ?
#
loop_
_entity_poly.entity_id
_entity_poly.type
_entity_poly.pdbx_seq_one_letter_code
_entity_poly.pdbx_strand_id
1 'polypeptide(L)' 'MTMCMHVVSGLTLELNIEQDDYIPALAQDAGVKIVIHERGTYPIPEDAGLSLPPGMKTSIGLDKVKRSGHK' A
#
# COMPACT_ATOMS: atom_id res chain seq x y z
N MET A 1 17.30 17.42 23.42
CA MET A 1 16.28 16.36 23.31
C MET A 1 16.51 15.69 21.96
N THR A 2 17.42 14.72 21.94
CA THR A 2 17.96 14.15 20.71
C THR A 2 16.94 13.19 20.12
N MET A 3 16.35 13.58 19.00
CA MET A 3 15.53 12.72 18.17
C MET A 3 16.48 11.70 17.53
N CYS A 4 16.57 10.51 18.11
CA CYS A 4 17.27 9.40 17.47
C CYS A 4 16.64 9.21 16.08
N MET A 5 17.39 9.52 15.03
CA MET A 5 17.09 9.07 13.67
C MET A 5 17.10 7.54 13.69
N HIS A 6 15.97 6.93 14.01
CA HIS A 6 15.70 5.57 13.57
C HIS A 6 15.75 5.64 12.05
N VAL A 7 16.82 5.12 11.45
CA VAL A 7 16.80 4.73 10.05
C VAL A 7 15.73 3.63 9.95
N VAL A 8 14.52 4.01 9.55
CA VAL A 8 13.45 3.05 9.29
C VAL A 8 13.80 2.40 7.96
N SER A 9 14.50 1.27 8.02
CA SER A 9 14.83 0.45 6.85
C SER A 9 13.53 -0.13 6.28
N GLY A 10 12.93 0.54 5.31
CA GLY A 10 11.65 0.17 4.72
C GLY A 10 11.32 1.02 3.48
N LEU A 11 10.16 0.77 2.88
CA LEU A 11 9.67 1.56 1.76
C LEU A 11 8.87 2.77 2.28
N THR A 12 9.38 3.97 2.03
CA THR A 12 8.67 5.23 2.30
C THR A 12 8.21 5.82 0.98
N LEU A 13 6.91 6.10 0.86
CA LEU A 13 6.29 6.71 -0.33
C LEU A 13 5.52 7.96 0.08
N GLU A 14 5.58 8.99 -0.75
CA GLU A 14 4.67 10.13 -0.75
C GLU A 14 3.93 10.10 -2.09
N LEU A 15 2.60 10.04 -2.05
CA LEU A 15 1.76 9.86 -3.24
C LEU A 15 0.87 11.09 -3.39
N ASN A 16 0.93 11.74 -4.55
CA ASN A 16 0.04 12.83 -4.91
C ASN A 16 -1.23 12.25 -5.56
N ILE A 17 -2.40 12.54 -4.97
CA ILE A 17 -3.70 12.09 -5.49
C ILE A 17 -4.42 13.32 -6.05
N GLU A 18 -4.43 13.42 -7.37
CA GLU A 18 -5.04 14.52 -8.12
C GLU A 18 -6.55 14.28 -8.24
N GLN A 19 -7.27 14.50 -7.14
CA GLN A 19 -8.71 14.25 -7.05
C GLN A 19 -9.53 15.07 -8.05
N ASP A 20 -9.03 16.24 -8.46
CA ASP A 20 -9.70 17.12 -9.43
C ASP A 20 -9.76 16.51 -10.85
N ASP A 21 -8.86 15.55 -11.16
CA ASP A 21 -8.80 14.87 -12.45
C ASP A 21 -9.64 13.59 -12.50
N TYR A 22 -10.36 13.27 -11.41
CA TYR A 22 -11.20 12.09 -11.34
C TYR A 22 -12.49 12.30 -12.14
N ILE A 23 -12.85 11.31 -12.95
CA ILE A 23 -14.13 11.28 -13.67
C ILE A 23 -15.16 10.60 -12.75
N PRO A 24 -16.18 11.32 -12.22
CA PRO A 24 -17.10 10.76 -11.22
C PRO A 24 -17.89 9.54 -11.70
N ALA A 25 -18.07 9.38 -13.02
CA ALA A 25 -18.75 8.23 -13.61
C ALA A 25 -17.91 6.95 -13.59
N LEU A 26 -16.58 7.06 -13.43
CA LEU A 26 -15.64 5.93 -13.54
C LEU A 26 -14.92 5.63 -12.23
N ALA A 27 -14.67 6.64 -11.39
CA ALA A 27 -14.02 6.50 -10.10
C ALA A 27 -14.94 7.01 -8.99
N GLN A 28 -15.48 6.09 -8.19
CA GLN A 28 -16.37 6.40 -7.06
C GLN A 28 -15.60 6.83 -5.80
N ASP A 29 -14.34 6.42 -5.69
CA ASP A 29 -13.50 6.64 -4.51
C ASP A 29 -12.14 7.22 -4.91
N ALA A 30 -11.64 8.16 -4.11
CA ALA A 30 -10.29 8.70 -4.24
C ALA A 30 -9.31 8.00 -3.31
N GLY A 31 -8.10 7.72 -3.82
CA GLY A 31 -7.04 7.11 -3.01
C GLY A 31 -6.11 6.22 -3.82
N VAL A 32 -5.48 5.27 -3.14
CA VAL A 32 -4.54 4.32 -3.75
C VAL A 32 -4.88 2.89 -3.39
N LYS A 33 -4.70 1.97 -4.35
CA LYS A 33 -4.71 0.52 -4.10
C LYS A 33 -3.28 -0.01 -4.10
N ILE A 34 -2.88 -0.64 -3.00
CA ILE A 34 -1.54 -1.22 -2.83
C ILE A 34 -1.66 -2.74 -2.82
N VAL A 35 -0.87 -3.41 -3.65
CA VAL A 35 -0.74 -4.89 -3.66
C VAL A 35 0.67 -5.27 -3.24
N ILE A 36 0.76 -6.19 -2.29
CA ILE A 36 2.04 -6.74 -1.82
C ILE A 36 2.09 -8.19 -2.28
N HIS A 37 2.96 -8.48 -3.24
CA HIS A 37 3.05 -9.78 -3.89
C HIS A 37 4.50 -10.22 -4.08
N GLU A 38 4.70 -11.50 -4.42
CA GLU A 38 6.03 -12.04 -4.68
C GLU A 38 6.60 -11.52 -6.01
N ARG A 39 7.93 -11.38 -6.08
CA ARG A 39 8.60 -10.96 -7.31
C ARG A 39 8.35 -11.98 -8.43
N GLY A 40 8.01 -11.49 -9.62
CA GLY A 40 7.78 -12.33 -10.79
C GLY A 40 6.35 -12.88 -10.90
N THR A 41 5.46 -12.55 -9.96
CA THR A 41 4.03 -12.81 -10.10
C THR A 41 3.30 -11.57 -10.62
N TYR A 42 2.12 -11.78 -11.22
CA TYR A 42 1.26 -10.71 -11.65
C TYR A 42 0.40 -10.19 -10.49
N PRO A 43 0.42 -8.89 -10.15
CA PRO A 43 -0.46 -8.33 -9.13
C PRO A 43 -1.87 -8.11 -9.67
N ILE A 44 -2.89 -8.51 -8.90
CA ILE A 44 -4.31 -8.25 -9.19
C ILE A 44 -4.87 -7.31 -8.11
N PRO A 45 -4.92 -5.98 -8.35
CA PRO A 45 -5.33 -5.00 -7.34
C PRO A 45 -6.80 -5.03 -6.97
N GLU A 46 -7.65 -5.57 -7.83
CA GLU A 46 -9.09 -5.72 -7.56
C GLU A 46 -9.38 -6.80 -6.52
N ASP A 47 -8.60 -7.88 -6.49
CA ASP A 47 -8.81 -9.02 -5.60
C ASP A 47 -8.08 -8.86 -4.25
N ALA A 48 -6.82 -8.40 -4.28
CA ALA A 48 -5.93 -8.42 -3.11
C ALA A 48 -5.37 -7.04 -2.71
N GLY A 49 -5.89 -5.97 -3.32
CA GLY A 49 -5.41 -4.60 -3.07
C GLY A 49 -5.92 -4.02 -1.74
N LEU A 50 -5.00 -3.47 -0.96
CA LEU A 50 -5.33 -2.61 0.18
C LEU A 50 -5.68 -1.21 -0.33
N SER A 51 -6.89 -0.73 -0.05
CA SER A 51 -7.33 0.63 -0.40
C SER A 51 -6.97 1.60 0.72
N LEU A 52 -6.26 2.68 0.40
CA LEU A 52 -5.87 3.73 1.35
C LEU A 52 -6.43 5.08 0.91
N PRO A 53 -7.05 5.84 1.83
CA PRO A 53 -7.56 7.17 1.52
C PRO A 53 -6.43 8.21 1.43
N PRO A 54 -6.63 9.30 0.68
CA PRO A 54 -5.72 10.43 0.66
C PRO A 54 -5.74 11.20 1.99
N GLY A 55 -4.75 12.08 2.18
CA GLY A 55 -4.72 13.03 3.31
C GLY A 55 -4.30 12.45 4.65
N MET A 56 -3.88 11.18 4.71
CA MET A 56 -3.35 10.57 5.92
C MET A 56 -2.04 9.83 5.71
N LYS A 57 -1.24 9.75 6.77
CA LYS A 57 -0.05 8.91 6.82
C LYS A 57 -0.43 7.50 7.26
N THR A 58 -0.24 6.52 6.38
CA THR A 58 -0.44 5.10 6.71
C THR A 58 0.91 4.40 6.89
N SER A 59 1.04 3.55 7.90
CA SER A 59 2.22 2.71 8.13
C SER A 59 1.79 1.23 8.13
N ILE A 60 2.40 0.43 7.26
CA ILE A 60 2.04 -0.99 7.07
C ILE A 60 3.23 -1.85 7.49
N GLY A 61 3.05 -2.65 8.54
CA GLY A 61 3.99 -3.69 8.94
C GLY A 61 3.67 -5.01 8.23
N LEU A 62 4.71 -5.73 7.79
CA LEU A 62 4.56 -6.99 7.06
C LEU A 62 5.32 -8.10 7.77
N ASP A 63 4.66 -9.24 7.93
CA ASP A 63 5.29 -10.49 8.34
C ASP A 63 5.02 -11.57 7.28
N LYS A 64 6.08 -12.21 6.79
CA LYS A 64 5.97 -13.24 5.76
C LYS A 64 5.74 -14.59 6.44
N VAL A 65 4.49 -15.03 6.48
CA VAL A 65 4.13 -16.37 6.96
C VAL A 65 4.35 -17.42 5.87
N LYS A 66 5.09 -18.48 6.17
CA LYS A 66 5.13 -19.70 5.35
C LYS A 66 4.09 -20.66 5.89
N ARG A 67 3.08 -21.04 5.10
CA ARG A 67 2.23 -22.18 5.46
C ARG A 67 3.06 -23.46 5.35
N SER A 68 3.43 -24.04 6.49
CA SER A 68 3.97 -25.40 6.54
C SER A 68 2.82 -26.36 6.25
N GLY A 69 2.79 -26.90 5.03
CA GLY A 69 1.80 -27.90 4.62
C GLY A 69 1.98 -29.20 5.37
N HIS A 70 0.87 -29.76 5.83
CA HIS A 70 0.76 -31.10 6.43
C HIS A 70 1.26 -32.14 5.41
N LYS A 71 2.21 -32.98 5.83
CA LYS A 71 2.70 -34.14 5.07
C LYS A 71 1.64 -35.23 5.00
#